data_AF-A0A9N9CD06-F1
#
_entry.id   AF-A0A9N9CD06-F1
#
_cell.length_a   1.000
_cell.length_b   1.000
_cell.length_c   1.000
_cell.angle_alpha   90.00
_cell.angle_beta   90.00
_cell.angle_gamma   90.00
#
_symmetry.space_group_name_H-M   'P 1'
#
loop_
_entity.id
_entity.type
_entity.pdbx_description
1 polymer ?
#
loop_
_entity_poly.entity_id
_entity_poly.type
_entity_poly.pdbx_seq_one_letter_code
_entity_poly.pdbx_strand_id
1 'polypeptide(L)'
;MEYEYYHQQFLIAKPCLATQIPPEIFISICKDLPPTDLLSLARVCKKFYGYLCSTNSLTTQEIWRNSRMTFLPFVQLPPPEGMTELQYVKLVSERGCQFCGKSRIRKIYWPFLVRSCKKCLEERTIRMDQVRNQIFSQDSTVPDDILCGLTFTTGLYKSGCDKSPKIQPSSLYWIQDVHEVYNEFNKLNVKERKEWIEQNREKGRRKMEQNLIRGEKNEYGFPRFKMSVVEKCMTYNKAIVSPSTNPFTKRAWIGFRNKLIPEYMQIAAMLRSKRQEIERRMEVDVAIQTRQMDIVKMIFTLLRPEMERQQENHVQSVANNNMEKSSNSSSNYNSIVRMNSIFESSMIKFLPWCPSFRNPPFTNQDPRNLWDDDFLMSTLIPQLREEVECLKNNPAPLTTLCGAFLHGGLNNKRIYKCKLCSRHSNKTPFYSFFEVRLHLTRSNHKVRMIDDEMIQVFPFLDNASTSQIIPRNKTDLFFAAGFNCNLICKLLY
;
A
#
# COMPACT_ATOMS: atom_id res chain seq x y z
N MET A 1 -19.08 -33.68 -56.58
CA MET A 1 -19.21 -32.22 -56.80
C MET A 1 -20.11 -31.64 -55.74
N GLU A 2 -19.66 -31.72 -54.49
CA GLU A 2 -20.25 -31.12 -53.30
C GLU A 2 -19.13 -31.25 -52.28
N TYR A 3 -18.59 -30.13 -51.80
CA TYR A 3 -17.74 -29.93 -50.62
C TYR A 3 -16.89 -28.69 -50.90
N GLU A 4 -17.35 -27.54 -50.38
CA GLU A 4 -16.54 -26.38 -49.91
C GLU A 4 -17.35 -25.09 -50.02
N TYR A 5 -18.23 -24.87 -49.05
CA TYR A 5 -18.65 -23.50 -48.70
C TYR A 5 -18.96 -23.39 -47.20
N TYR A 6 -17.96 -23.70 -46.38
CA TYR A 6 -17.94 -23.35 -44.96
C TYR A 6 -16.55 -22.81 -44.59
N HIS A 7 -16.31 -21.54 -44.90
CA HIS A 7 -15.28 -20.77 -44.19
C HIS A 7 -15.90 -19.52 -43.56
N GLN A 8 -16.44 -19.75 -42.36
CA GLN A 8 -16.15 -18.97 -41.15
C GLN A 8 -15.80 -17.48 -41.38
N GLN A 9 -16.81 -16.61 -41.21
CA GLN A 9 -16.60 -15.22 -40.83
C GLN A 9 -15.87 -15.17 -39.48
N PHE A 10 -14.55 -15.06 -39.49
CA PHE A 10 -13.79 -14.64 -38.33
C PHE A 10 -14.10 -13.16 -38.06
N LEU A 11 -14.82 -12.90 -36.97
CA LEU A 11 -14.95 -11.58 -36.36
C LEU A 11 -13.55 -11.00 -36.11
N ILE A 12 -13.09 -10.08 -36.97
CA ILE A 12 -11.88 -9.31 -36.75
C ILE A 12 -12.14 -8.43 -35.52
N ALA A 13 -11.60 -8.83 -34.38
CA ALA A 13 -11.65 -8.04 -33.17
C ALA A 13 -11.04 -6.65 -33.46
N LYS A 14 -11.84 -5.58 -33.29
CA LYS A 14 -11.35 -4.20 -33.44
C LYS A 14 -10.07 -4.05 -32.62
N PRO A 15 -8.96 -3.54 -33.19
CA PRO A 15 -7.72 -3.36 -32.45
C PRO A 15 -7.98 -2.46 -31.25
N CYS A 16 -7.49 -2.89 -30.09
CA CYS A 16 -7.66 -2.15 -28.84
C CYS A 16 -7.00 -0.78 -28.95
N LEU A 17 -7.79 0.30 -28.81
CA LEU A 17 -7.32 1.69 -28.87
C LEU A 17 -6.09 1.94 -27.99
N ALA A 18 -6.03 1.27 -26.84
CA ALA A 18 -4.93 1.41 -25.88
C ALA A 18 -3.58 0.89 -26.40
N THR A 19 -3.58 0.00 -27.40
CA THR A 19 -2.34 -0.47 -28.05
C THR A 19 -1.84 0.46 -29.16
N GLN A 20 -2.66 1.42 -29.59
CA GLN A 20 -2.31 2.45 -30.56
C GLN A 20 -1.74 3.72 -29.88
N ILE A 21 -1.85 3.81 -28.55
CA ILE A 21 -1.29 4.92 -27.77
C ILE A 21 0.24 4.92 -27.90
N PRO A 22 0.87 6.07 -28.20
CA PRO A 22 2.32 6.22 -28.17
C PRO A 22 2.90 5.82 -26.81
N PRO A 23 4.07 5.15 -26.75
CA PRO A 23 4.67 4.70 -25.50
C PRO A 23 4.79 5.80 -24.44
N GLU A 24 5.09 7.03 -24.85
CA GLU A 24 5.32 8.19 -23.98
C GLU A 24 4.03 8.59 -23.23
N ILE A 25 2.91 8.60 -23.94
CA ILE A 25 1.60 8.91 -23.36
C ILE A 25 1.17 7.78 -22.42
N PHE A 26 1.41 6.52 -22.81
CA PHE A 26 1.14 5.38 -21.95
C PHE A 26 1.95 5.43 -20.64
N ILE A 27 3.25 5.75 -20.74
CA ILE A 27 4.14 5.93 -19.59
C ILE A 27 3.66 7.07 -18.70
N SER A 28 3.23 8.20 -19.29
CA SER A 28 2.68 9.34 -18.56
C SER A 28 1.47 8.91 -17.72
N ILE A 29 0.53 8.17 -18.32
CA ILE A 29 -0.62 7.61 -17.60
C ILE A 29 -0.17 6.69 -16.46
N CYS A 30 0.82 5.83 -16.70
CA CYS A 30 1.27 4.85 -15.72
C CYS A 30 1.93 5.48 -14.48
N LYS A 31 2.53 6.67 -14.59
CA LYS A 31 3.16 7.36 -13.45
C LYS A 31 2.18 7.67 -12.31
N ASP A 32 0.90 7.83 -12.65
CA ASP A 32 -0.15 8.22 -11.71
C ASP A 32 -1.01 7.04 -11.23
N LEU A 33 -0.63 5.80 -11.57
CA LEU A 33 -1.39 4.61 -11.21
C LEU A 33 -0.84 3.93 -9.95
N PRO A 34 -1.71 3.38 -9.09
CA PRO A 34 -1.27 2.60 -7.95
C PRO A 34 -0.65 1.27 -8.38
N PRO A 35 0.22 0.67 -7.54
CA PRO A 35 0.93 -0.56 -7.88
C PRO A 35 0.04 -1.71 -8.34
N THR A 36 -1.15 -1.85 -7.74
CA THR A 36 -2.12 -2.91 -8.07
C THR A 36 -2.65 -2.79 -9.50
N ASP A 37 -2.82 -1.57 -9.97
CA ASP A 37 -3.35 -1.29 -11.31
C ASP A 37 -2.26 -1.46 -12.34
N LEU A 38 -1.03 -1.03 -12.06
CA LEU A 38 0.13 -1.31 -12.89
C LEU A 38 0.38 -2.82 -13.04
N LEU A 39 0.28 -3.59 -11.94
CA LEU A 39 0.41 -5.05 -11.98
C LEU A 39 -0.71 -5.69 -12.81
N SER A 40 -1.91 -5.13 -12.76
CA SER A 40 -3.04 -5.58 -13.57
C SER A 40 -2.86 -5.23 -15.05
N LEU A 41 -2.41 -4.01 -15.36
CA LEU A 41 -2.11 -3.55 -16.72
C LEU A 41 -1.00 -4.36 -17.38
N ALA A 42 0.04 -4.71 -16.63
CA ALA A 42 1.12 -5.57 -17.11
C ALA A 42 0.61 -6.95 -17.58
N ARG A 43 -0.57 -7.40 -17.10
CA ARG A 43 -1.19 -8.67 -17.48
C ARG A 43 -2.19 -8.56 -18.64
N VAL A 44 -2.48 -7.36 -19.13
CA VAL A 44 -3.51 -7.14 -20.17
C VAL A 44 -3.02 -7.59 -21.55
N CYS A 45 -1.81 -7.19 -21.95
CA CYS A 45 -1.25 -7.56 -23.25
C CYS A 45 0.28 -7.57 -23.24
N LYS A 46 0.90 -8.24 -24.22
CA LYS A 46 2.35 -8.35 -24.36
C LYS A 46 3.06 -7.00 -24.46
N LYS A 47 2.43 -6.01 -25.10
CA LYS A 47 2.97 -4.64 -25.26
C LYS A 47 3.11 -3.93 -23.91
N PHE A 48 2.05 -3.94 -23.09
CA PHE A 48 2.09 -3.34 -21.75
C PHE A 48 3.01 -4.10 -20.81
N TYR A 49 3.05 -5.44 -20.91
CA TYR A 49 4.03 -6.23 -20.21
C TYR A 49 5.46 -5.78 -20.55
N GLY A 50 5.78 -5.61 -21.84
CA GLY A 50 7.08 -5.11 -22.29
C GLY A 50 7.45 -3.75 -21.68
N TYR A 51 6.50 -2.82 -21.57
CA TYR A 51 6.73 -1.49 -20.98
C TYR A 51 6.83 -1.49 -19.46
N LEU A 52 6.07 -2.35 -18.77
CA LEU A 52 5.98 -2.33 -17.30
C LEU A 52 6.87 -3.36 -16.63
N CYS A 53 7.38 -4.36 -17.34
CA CYS A 53 8.19 -5.44 -16.78
C CYS A 53 9.62 -5.50 -17.34
N SER A 54 10.05 -4.50 -18.12
CA SER A 54 11.44 -4.38 -18.54
C SER A 54 12.32 -3.89 -17.38
N THR A 55 12.80 -4.83 -16.57
CA THR A 55 13.54 -4.55 -15.33
C THR A 55 14.82 -3.74 -15.52
N ASN A 56 15.41 -3.76 -16.72
CA ASN A 56 16.65 -3.04 -17.02
C ASN A 56 16.41 -1.60 -17.51
N SER A 57 15.15 -1.22 -17.77
CA SER A 57 14.80 0.13 -18.23
C SER A 57 14.69 1.11 -17.06
N LEU A 58 15.45 2.21 -17.11
CA LEU A 58 15.35 3.31 -16.14
C LEU A 58 13.91 3.83 -16.02
N THR A 59 13.24 4.03 -17.16
CA THR A 59 11.85 4.50 -17.20
C THR A 59 10.89 3.56 -16.50
N THR A 60 11.08 2.24 -16.67
CA THR A 60 10.26 1.25 -15.96
C THR A 60 10.49 1.35 -14.45
N GLN A 61 11.75 1.47 -14.00
CA GLN A 61 12.06 1.67 -12.58
C GLN A 61 11.43 2.94 -12.03
N GLU A 62 11.47 4.05 -12.77
CA GLU A 62 10.86 5.32 -12.37
C GLU A 62 9.33 5.24 -12.22
N ILE A 63 8.63 4.55 -13.13
CA ILE A 63 7.18 4.34 -13.03
C ILE A 63 6.84 3.62 -11.71
N TRP A 64 7.52 2.51 -11.42
CA TRP A 64 7.28 1.74 -10.20
C TRP A 64 7.71 2.50 -8.94
N ARG A 65 8.83 3.23 -9.00
CA ARG A 65 9.31 4.08 -7.90
C ARG A 65 8.29 5.17 -7.58
N ASN A 66 7.82 5.92 -8.58
CA ASN A 66 6.83 6.97 -8.38
C ASN A 66 5.54 6.40 -7.83
N SER A 67 5.04 5.31 -8.43
CA SER A 67 3.86 4.61 -7.95
C SER A 67 4.01 4.15 -6.49
N ARG A 68 5.16 3.56 -6.11
CA ARG A 68 5.47 3.18 -4.73
C ARG A 68 5.50 4.38 -3.80
N MET A 69 6.24 5.43 -4.14
CA MET A 69 6.40 6.60 -3.28
C MET A 69 5.08 7.33 -3.04
N THR A 70 4.25 7.45 -4.09
CA THR A 70 2.95 8.12 -4.05
C THR A 70 1.86 7.30 -3.37
N PHE A 71 1.78 5.99 -3.66
CA PHE A 71 0.65 5.15 -3.24
C PHE A 71 0.97 4.15 -2.11
N LEU A 72 2.24 3.96 -1.76
CA LEU A 72 2.68 3.11 -0.64
C LEU A 72 3.43 3.95 0.41
N PRO A 73 2.73 4.77 1.22
CA PRO A 73 3.33 5.68 2.21
C PRO A 73 4.22 5.01 3.28
N PHE A 74 4.19 3.68 3.37
CA PHE A 74 4.94 2.87 4.34
C PHE A 74 6.06 2.06 3.69
N VAL A 75 6.10 2.04 2.36
CA VAL A 75 7.18 1.42 1.58
C VAL A 75 8.01 2.55 0.98
N GLN A 76 8.52 3.43 1.85
CA GLN A 76 9.33 4.59 1.46
C GLN A 76 10.81 4.23 1.36
N LEU A 77 11.21 3.12 2.00
CA LEU A 77 12.52 2.52 1.88
C LEU A 77 12.76 2.11 0.42
N PRO A 78 13.90 2.45 -0.21
CA PRO A 78 14.22 2.01 -1.56
C PRO A 78 14.27 0.48 -1.65
N PRO A 79 14.25 -0.13 -2.85
CA PRO A 79 14.48 -1.56 -3.00
C PRO A 79 15.79 -1.99 -2.32
N PRO A 80 15.84 -3.16 -1.67
CA PRO A 80 17.09 -3.77 -1.23
C PRO A 80 18.09 -3.97 -2.38
N GLU A 81 19.37 -4.01 -2.06
CA GLU A 81 20.43 -4.26 -3.06
C GLU A 81 20.14 -5.54 -3.86
N GLY A 82 20.24 -5.47 -5.19
CA GLY A 82 19.94 -6.57 -6.10
C GLY A 82 18.45 -6.78 -6.44
N MET A 83 17.55 -5.93 -5.91
CA MET A 83 16.12 -5.99 -6.19
C MET A 83 15.65 -4.78 -7.01
N THR A 84 14.83 -5.02 -8.02
CA THR A 84 14.18 -3.96 -8.80
C THR A 84 12.96 -3.39 -8.11
N GLU A 85 12.53 -2.18 -8.49
CA GLU A 85 11.29 -1.55 -7.99
C GLU A 85 10.07 -2.45 -8.23
N LEU A 86 9.97 -3.10 -9.40
CA LEU A 86 8.90 -4.05 -9.69
C LEU A 86 8.90 -5.24 -8.72
N GLN A 87 10.04 -5.90 -8.53
CA GLN A 87 10.15 -7.04 -7.61
C GLN A 87 9.80 -6.62 -6.18
N TYR A 88 10.28 -5.45 -5.77
CA TYR A 88 10.02 -4.91 -4.46
C TYR A 88 8.54 -4.59 -4.25
N VAL A 89 7.93 -3.91 -5.22
CA VAL A 89 6.49 -3.62 -5.25
C VAL A 89 5.68 -4.92 -5.19
N LYS A 90 6.05 -5.95 -5.96
CA LYS A 90 5.40 -7.27 -5.90
C LYS A 90 5.54 -7.91 -4.53
N LEU A 91 6.73 -7.88 -3.93
CA LEU A 91 6.98 -8.46 -2.62
C LEU A 91 6.08 -7.85 -1.53
N VAL A 92 5.90 -6.53 -1.56
CA VAL A 92 5.12 -5.78 -0.57
C VAL A 92 3.62 -5.68 -0.88
N SER A 93 3.23 -5.76 -2.15
CA SER A 93 1.84 -5.51 -2.59
C SER A 93 1.07 -6.78 -2.92
N GLU A 94 1.73 -7.78 -3.51
CA GLU A 94 1.07 -9.05 -3.81
C GLU A 94 0.85 -9.87 -2.53
N ARG A 95 0.01 -10.90 -2.62
CA ARG A 95 -0.31 -11.79 -1.51
C ARG A 95 0.03 -13.22 -1.85
N GLY A 96 0.09 -14.02 -0.80
CA GLY A 96 0.30 -15.45 -0.89
C GLY A 96 1.77 -15.85 -0.88
N CYS A 97 2.02 -17.11 -0.53
CA CYS A 97 3.36 -17.66 -0.50
C CYS A 97 3.92 -17.69 -1.92
N GLN A 98 5.12 -17.14 -2.13
CA GLN A 98 5.77 -17.15 -3.44
C GLN A 98 6.11 -18.57 -3.92
N PHE A 99 6.19 -19.52 -3.01
CA PHE A 99 6.53 -20.92 -3.31
C PHE A 99 5.30 -21.81 -3.55
N CYS A 100 4.43 -21.98 -2.55
CA CYS A 100 3.27 -22.87 -2.66
C CYS A 100 1.97 -22.18 -3.11
N GLY A 101 1.98 -20.87 -3.35
CA GLY A 101 0.77 -20.11 -3.72
C GLY A 101 -0.28 -19.97 -2.61
N LYS A 102 -0.05 -20.53 -1.41
CA LYS A 102 -0.98 -20.43 -0.28
C LYS A 102 -1.42 -18.99 -0.08
N SER A 103 -2.73 -18.74 -0.15
CA SER A 103 -3.32 -17.40 -0.07
C SER A 103 -3.10 -16.74 1.31
N ARG A 104 -3.42 -15.45 1.42
CA ARG A 104 -3.37 -14.66 2.68
C ARG A 104 -2.01 -14.53 3.37
N ILE A 105 -0.95 -15.09 2.80
CA ILE A 105 0.40 -14.88 3.33
C ILE A 105 0.86 -13.47 2.98
N ARG A 106 1.11 -12.66 4.02
CA ARG A 106 1.68 -11.31 3.93
C ARG A 106 3.05 -11.17 4.59
N LYS A 107 3.48 -12.22 5.32
CA LYS A 107 4.72 -12.17 6.08
C LYS A 107 5.91 -12.19 5.12
N ILE A 108 6.65 -11.09 5.11
CA ILE A 108 7.91 -10.95 4.40
C ILE A 108 9.04 -11.28 5.37
N TYR A 109 9.93 -12.16 4.93
CA TYR A 109 11.17 -12.45 5.62
C TYR A 109 12.26 -11.63 4.95
N TRP A 110 12.45 -10.39 5.43
CA TRP A 110 13.40 -9.43 4.87
C TRP A 110 14.84 -9.96 4.70
N PRO A 111 15.39 -10.77 5.63
CA PRO A 111 16.68 -11.42 5.40
C PRO A 111 16.77 -12.17 4.05
N PHE A 112 15.70 -12.84 3.67
CA PHE A 112 15.66 -13.67 2.47
C PHE A 112 14.90 -13.00 1.31
N LEU A 113 14.42 -11.77 1.51
CA LEU A 113 13.66 -11.00 0.53
C LEU A 113 12.44 -11.74 -0.07
N VAL A 114 11.83 -12.64 0.70
CA VAL A 114 10.71 -13.48 0.25
C VAL A 114 9.48 -13.38 1.15
N ARG A 115 8.31 -13.57 0.54
CA ARG A 115 7.03 -13.72 1.20
C ARG A 115 6.66 -15.20 1.24
N SER A 116 6.74 -15.80 2.42
CA SER A 116 6.64 -17.25 2.59
C SER A 116 5.71 -17.65 3.73
N CYS A 117 5.08 -18.81 3.62
CA CYS A 117 4.42 -19.45 4.75
C CYS A 117 5.49 -20.13 5.64
N LYS A 118 5.12 -20.48 6.87
CA LYS A 118 6.06 -21.11 7.83
C LYS A 118 6.67 -22.40 7.25
N LYS A 119 5.84 -23.29 6.69
CA LYS A 119 6.26 -24.56 6.09
C LYS A 119 7.30 -24.37 4.98
N CYS A 120 6.99 -23.56 3.96
CA CYS A 120 7.91 -23.33 2.84
C CYS A 120 9.19 -22.59 3.23
N LEU A 121 9.17 -21.85 4.34
CA LEU A 121 10.39 -21.25 4.87
C LEU A 121 11.27 -22.29 5.55
N GLU A 122 10.68 -23.15 6.38
CA GLU A 122 11.42 -24.24 7.07
C GLU A 122 12.07 -25.19 6.07
N GLU A 123 11.39 -25.51 4.97
CA GLU A 123 11.92 -26.33 3.87
C GLU A 123 13.13 -25.69 3.14
N ARG A 124 13.34 -24.38 3.30
CA ARG A 124 14.34 -23.60 2.55
C ARG A 124 15.37 -22.92 3.43
N THR A 125 15.29 -23.14 4.75
CA THR A 125 16.22 -22.56 5.71
C THR A 125 16.95 -23.65 6.48
N ILE A 126 18.20 -23.37 6.83
CA ILE A 126 19.05 -24.26 7.60
C ILE A 126 19.59 -23.53 8.81
N ARG A 127 19.69 -24.24 9.95
CA ARG A 127 20.29 -23.67 11.16
C ARG A 127 21.81 -23.65 11.05
N MET A 128 22.45 -22.63 11.61
CA MET A 128 23.91 -22.48 11.66
C MET A 128 24.63 -23.78 12.07
N ASP A 129 24.16 -24.43 13.14
CA ASP A 129 24.74 -25.66 13.69
C ASP A 129 24.60 -26.89 12.75
N GLN A 130 23.66 -26.84 11.81
CA GLN A 130 23.45 -27.88 10.82
C GLN A 130 24.24 -27.64 9.54
N VAL A 131 24.63 -26.39 9.24
CA VAL A 131 25.36 -26.04 8.01
C VAL A 131 26.65 -26.84 7.90
N ARG A 132 27.42 -26.91 8.99
CA ARG A 132 28.71 -27.63 9.00
C ARG A 132 28.56 -29.11 8.64
N ASN A 133 27.57 -29.77 9.23
CA ASN A 133 27.39 -31.21 9.09
C ASN A 133 26.66 -31.61 7.81
N GLN A 134 25.81 -30.74 7.25
CA GLN A 134 24.99 -31.08 6.08
C GLN A 134 25.57 -30.53 4.76
N ILE A 135 26.25 -29.38 4.80
CA ILE A 135 26.76 -28.71 3.60
C ILE A 135 28.28 -28.75 3.54
N PHE A 136 28.98 -28.48 4.66
CA PHE A 136 30.45 -28.52 4.70
C PHE A 136 31.01 -29.92 5.02
N SER A 137 30.17 -30.96 4.91
CA SER A 137 30.48 -32.33 5.36
C SER A 137 31.75 -32.93 4.75
N GLN A 138 32.19 -32.44 3.59
CA GLN A 138 33.36 -32.93 2.88
C GLN A 138 34.65 -32.16 3.17
N ASP A 139 34.60 -30.99 3.84
CA ASP A 139 35.77 -30.13 4.03
C ASP A 139 35.79 -29.46 5.42
N SER A 140 36.51 -30.08 6.36
CA SER A 140 36.65 -29.59 7.74
C SER A 140 37.46 -28.30 7.87
N THR A 141 38.12 -27.85 6.80
CA THR A 141 38.99 -26.66 6.80
C THR A 141 38.23 -25.35 6.58
N VAL A 142 36.94 -25.43 6.22
CA VAL A 142 36.12 -24.26 5.92
C VAL A 142 35.72 -23.54 7.21
N PRO A 143 36.07 -22.25 7.38
CA PRO A 143 35.67 -21.48 8.55
C PRO A 143 34.17 -21.16 8.53
N ASP A 144 33.53 -21.11 9.70
CA ASP A 144 32.13 -20.66 9.82
C ASP A 144 31.95 -19.20 9.36
N ASP A 145 33.05 -18.43 9.32
CA ASP A 145 33.11 -17.06 8.85
C ASP A 145 32.67 -16.88 7.39
N ILE A 146 32.59 -17.94 6.57
CA ILE A 146 32.09 -17.81 5.20
C ILE A 146 30.65 -17.28 5.15
N LEU A 147 29.86 -17.52 6.20
CA LEU A 147 28.47 -17.07 6.29
C LEU A 147 28.32 -15.59 6.65
N CYS A 148 29.42 -14.87 6.87
CA CYS A 148 29.42 -13.48 7.33
C CYS A 148 28.71 -12.50 6.39
N GLY A 149 28.70 -12.77 5.08
CA GLY A 149 28.03 -11.97 4.07
C GLY A 149 26.53 -12.26 3.93
N LEU A 150 26.07 -13.35 4.55
CA LEU A 150 24.69 -13.78 4.49
C LEU A 150 23.88 -13.13 5.62
N THR A 151 22.63 -12.81 5.29
CA THR A 151 21.69 -12.39 6.32
C THR A 151 20.93 -13.61 6.84
N PHE A 152 20.44 -13.51 8.06
CA PHE A 152 19.78 -14.60 8.76
C PHE A 152 18.54 -14.09 9.49
N THR A 153 17.67 -15.02 9.86
CA THR A 153 16.56 -14.74 10.78
C THR A 153 16.69 -15.56 12.05
N THR A 154 16.14 -15.06 13.16
CA THR A 154 16.10 -15.78 14.43
C THR A 154 14.64 -15.93 14.86
N GLY A 155 14.27 -17.09 15.41
CA GLY A 155 12.99 -17.23 16.13
C GLY A 155 11.79 -17.82 15.37
N LEU A 156 12.00 -18.73 14.41
CA LEU A 156 10.90 -19.55 13.88
C LEU A 156 10.34 -20.57 14.90
N TYR A 157 11.14 -20.98 15.89
CA TYR A 157 10.83 -22.04 16.85
C TYR A 157 10.25 -21.55 18.19
N LYS A 158 9.54 -20.41 18.23
CA LYS A 158 8.84 -19.99 19.48
C LYS A 158 7.52 -20.70 19.75
N SER A 159 6.99 -21.49 18.81
CA SER A 159 5.77 -22.27 19.03
C SER A 159 5.98 -23.74 18.67
N GLY A 160 6.19 -24.56 19.70
CA GLY A 160 5.99 -26.01 19.66
C GLY A 160 7.22 -26.84 19.29
N CYS A 161 8.15 -27.01 20.23
CA CYS A 161 8.75 -28.29 20.69
C CYS A 161 10.03 -28.06 21.51
N ASP A 162 10.78 -26.98 21.29
CA ASP A 162 12.03 -26.71 22.03
C ASP A 162 11.88 -25.56 23.04
N LYS A 163 11.28 -25.84 24.19
CA LYS A 163 11.27 -24.95 25.37
C LYS A 163 12.46 -25.21 26.31
N SER A 164 13.60 -25.68 25.80
CA SER A 164 14.83 -25.75 26.60
C SER A 164 15.35 -24.33 26.86
N PRO A 165 15.45 -23.86 28.12
CA PRO A 165 15.95 -22.52 28.44
C PRO A 165 17.42 -22.28 28.05
N LYS A 166 18.13 -23.33 27.63
CA LYS A 166 19.58 -23.35 27.43
C LYS A 166 20.04 -23.19 25.98
N ILE A 167 19.14 -23.25 24.99
CA ILE A 167 19.53 -23.18 23.57
C ILE A 167 19.19 -21.78 23.05
N GLN A 168 20.22 -20.96 22.79
CA GLN A 168 20.03 -19.70 22.07
C GLN A 168 19.34 -19.97 20.73
N PRO A 169 18.40 -19.10 20.29
CA PRO A 169 17.79 -19.25 18.98
C PRO A 169 18.88 -19.22 17.89
N SER A 170 19.12 -20.37 17.26
CA SER A 170 20.11 -20.54 16.19
C SER A 170 19.75 -19.67 14.99
N SER A 171 20.75 -19.05 14.39
CA SER A 171 20.61 -18.27 13.16
C SER A 171 20.18 -19.18 12.02
N LEU A 172 19.11 -18.81 11.32
CA LEU A 172 18.62 -19.51 10.15
C LEU A 172 19.10 -18.80 8.90
N TYR A 173 19.74 -19.55 8.00
CA TYR A 173 20.23 -19.09 6.70
C TYR A 173 19.40 -19.69 5.58
N TRP A 174 19.34 -19.00 4.44
CA TRP A 174 18.71 -19.54 3.24
C TRP A 174 19.61 -20.61 2.61
N ILE A 175 19.10 -21.81 2.38
CA ILE A 175 19.91 -22.96 1.93
C ILE A 175 20.62 -22.64 0.62
N GLN A 176 19.92 -22.03 -0.33
CA GLN A 176 20.47 -21.70 -1.65
C GLN A 176 21.65 -20.72 -1.53
N ASP A 177 21.51 -19.67 -0.71
CA ASP A 177 22.56 -18.66 -0.56
C ASP A 177 23.81 -19.25 0.12
N VAL A 178 23.64 -20.21 1.03
CA VAL A 178 24.76 -20.92 1.66
C VAL A 178 25.53 -21.74 0.64
N HIS A 179 24.84 -22.44 -0.26
CA HIS A 179 25.50 -23.18 -1.34
C HIS A 179 26.22 -22.26 -2.33
N GLU A 180 25.62 -21.13 -2.69
CA GLU A 180 26.24 -20.14 -3.59
C GLU A 180 27.53 -19.59 -2.99
N VAL A 181 27.48 -19.14 -1.73
CA VAL A 181 28.65 -18.65 -0.99
C VAL A 181 29.73 -19.71 -0.86
N TYR A 182 29.36 -20.96 -0.53
CA TYR A 182 30.31 -22.06 -0.42
C TYR A 182 31.02 -22.33 -1.75
N ASN A 183 30.28 -22.34 -2.86
CA ASN A 183 30.82 -22.55 -4.19
C ASN A 183 31.71 -21.38 -4.65
N GLU A 184 31.38 -20.14 -4.29
CA GLU A 184 32.23 -18.97 -4.54
C GLU A 184 33.53 -19.06 -3.75
N PHE A 185 33.46 -19.38 -2.46
CA PHE A 185 34.62 -19.49 -1.59
C PHE A 185 35.63 -20.55 -2.06
N ASN A 186 35.12 -21.69 -2.53
CA ASN A 186 35.97 -22.79 -3.02
C ASN A 186 36.75 -22.45 -4.30
N LYS A 187 36.27 -21.49 -5.11
CA LYS A 187 36.96 -21.03 -6.33
C LYS A 187 38.14 -20.11 -6.05
N LEU A 188 38.22 -19.52 -4.85
CA LEU A 188 39.21 -18.51 -4.49
C LEU A 188 40.49 -19.12 -3.94
N ASN A 189 41.61 -18.44 -4.17
CA ASN A 189 42.90 -18.80 -3.56
C ASN A 189 42.99 -18.34 -2.09
N VAL A 190 44.01 -18.78 -1.36
CA VAL A 190 44.14 -18.55 0.10
C VAL A 190 44.20 -17.06 0.48
N LYS A 191 44.82 -16.22 -0.36
CA LYS A 191 44.93 -14.77 -0.09
C LYS A 191 43.61 -14.06 -0.37
N GLU A 192 43.00 -14.35 -1.52
CA GLU A 192 41.68 -13.84 -1.91
C GLU A 192 40.60 -14.22 -0.89
N ARG A 193 40.65 -15.42 -0.30
CA ARG A 193 39.70 -15.86 0.73
C ARG A 193 39.66 -14.91 1.93
N LYS A 194 40.81 -14.41 2.40
CA LYS A 194 40.87 -13.49 3.54
C LYS A 194 40.25 -12.14 3.20
N GLU A 195 40.62 -11.57 2.05
CA GLU A 195 40.08 -10.29 1.56
C GLU A 195 38.56 -10.40 1.28
N TRP A 196 38.12 -11.53 0.71
CA TRP A 196 36.73 -11.81 0.42
C TRP A 196 35.87 -11.93 1.68
N ILE A 197 36.34 -12.62 2.73
CA ILE A 197 35.62 -12.71 4.01
C ILE A 197 35.43 -11.31 4.61
N GLU A 198 36.46 -10.47 4.56
CA GLU A 198 36.40 -9.12 5.11
C GLU A 198 35.38 -8.23 4.38
N GLN A 199 35.42 -8.23 3.04
CA GLN A 199 34.45 -7.50 2.22
C GLN A 199 33.00 -8.01 2.44
N ASN A 200 32.83 -9.33 2.57
CA ASN A 200 31.53 -9.91 2.83
C ASN A 200 31.01 -9.64 4.23
N ARG A 201 31.87 -9.58 5.26
CA ARG A 201 31.45 -9.13 6.60
C ARG A 201 30.81 -7.75 6.56
N GLU A 202 31.46 -6.80 5.87
CA GLU A 202 30.94 -5.45 5.73
C GLU A 202 29.59 -5.44 4.97
N LYS A 203 29.52 -6.19 3.86
CA LYS A 203 28.31 -6.32 3.05
C LYS A 203 27.14 -6.96 3.81
N GLY A 204 27.41 -8.06 4.51
CA GLY A 204 26.42 -8.80 5.29
C GLY A 204 25.87 -7.97 6.45
N ARG A 205 26.75 -7.24 7.15
CA ARG A 205 26.35 -6.28 8.20
C ARG A 205 25.39 -5.23 7.65
N ARG A 206 25.76 -4.57 6.56
CA ARG A 206 24.95 -3.52 5.92
C ARG A 206 23.56 -4.01 5.54
N LYS A 207 23.49 -5.19 4.91
CA LYS A 207 22.23 -5.84 4.55
C LYS A 207 21.39 -6.20 5.78
N MET A 208 22.01 -6.72 6.83
CA MET A 208 21.32 -7.06 8.08
C MET A 208 20.72 -5.82 8.74
N GLU A 209 21.47 -4.72 8.87
CA GLU A 209 20.98 -3.46 9.44
C GLU A 209 19.75 -2.93 8.69
N GLN A 210 19.81 -2.89 7.36
CA GLN A 210 18.68 -2.48 6.53
C GLN A 210 17.47 -3.40 6.69
N ASN A 211 17.68 -4.72 6.78
CA ASN A 211 16.61 -5.70 6.98
C ASN A 211 15.93 -5.56 8.35
N LEU A 212 16.70 -5.24 9.39
CA LEU A 212 16.16 -4.99 10.72
C LEU A 212 15.36 -3.68 10.77
N ILE A 213 15.83 -2.62 10.12
CA ILE A 213 15.08 -1.35 9.97
C ILE A 213 13.75 -1.60 9.23
N ARG A 214 13.77 -2.38 8.15
CA ARG A 214 12.55 -2.76 7.38
C ARG A 214 11.58 -3.63 8.19
N GLY A 215 12.11 -4.49 9.04
CA GLY A 215 11.35 -5.39 9.88
C GLY A 215 10.78 -4.74 11.14
N GLU A 216 11.33 -3.61 11.56
CA GLU A 216 10.96 -2.95 12.81
C GLU A 216 9.57 -2.33 12.73
N LYS A 217 8.75 -2.69 13.72
CA LYS A 217 7.38 -2.19 13.84
C LYS A 217 7.19 -1.39 15.12
N ASN A 218 6.23 -0.47 15.08
CA ASN A 218 5.74 0.19 16.27
C ASN A 218 4.78 -0.73 17.05
N GLU A 219 4.33 -0.26 18.22
CA GLU A 219 3.41 -0.98 19.10
C GLU A 219 2.07 -1.33 18.43
N TYR A 220 1.68 -0.58 17.42
CA TYR A 220 0.48 -0.81 16.62
C TYR A 220 0.71 -1.72 15.40
N GLY A 221 1.93 -2.23 15.19
CA GLY A 221 2.26 -3.17 14.12
C GLY A 221 2.63 -2.55 12.77
N PHE A 222 2.82 -1.24 12.70
CA PHE A 222 3.24 -0.50 11.50
C PHE A 222 4.74 -0.35 11.41
N PRO A 223 5.33 -0.23 10.20
CA PRO A 223 6.74 0.11 10.05
C PRO A 223 7.10 1.34 10.86
N ARG A 224 8.07 1.21 11.76
CA ARG A 224 8.46 2.31 12.66
C ARG A 224 9.21 3.42 11.93
N PHE A 225 9.98 3.05 10.91
CA PHE A 225 10.95 3.92 10.27
C PHE A 225 10.56 4.26 8.83
N LYS A 226 10.67 5.54 8.48
CA LYS A 226 10.68 6.05 7.11
C LYS A 226 12.14 6.27 6.67
N MET A 227 12.57 5.66 5.56
CA MET A 227 14.00 5.77 5.14
C MET A 227 14.42 7.20 4.84
N SER A 228 13.52 8.00 4.26
CA SER A 228 13.75 9.42 3.99
C SER A 228 14.09 10.25 5.24
N VAL A 229 13.77 9.72 6.43
CA VAL A 229 14.15 10.27 7.72
C VAL A 229 15.40 9.55 8.27
N VAL A 230 15.46 8.22 8.17
CA VAL A 230 16.60 7.43 8.67
C VAL A 230 17.91 7.76 7.94
N GLU A 231 17.90 8.03 6.63
CA GLU A 231 19.06 8.48 5.84
C GLU A 231 19.64 9.81 6.34
N LYS A 232 18.83 10.60 7.04
CA LYS A 232 19.26 11.88 7.65
C LYS A 232 19.82 11.69 9.07
N CYS A 233 19.69 10.49 9.65
CA CYS A 233 20.20 10.19 10.98
C CYS A 233 21.71 9.88 10.91
N MET A 234 22.50 10.60 11.71
CA MET A 234 23.94 10.36 11.86
C MET A 234 24.23 9.00 12.47
N THR A 235 23.39 8.50 13.38
CA THR A 235 23.54 7.13 13.93
C THR A 235 23.50 6.08 12.83
N TYR A 236 22.57 6.23 11.88
CA TYR A 236 22.47 5.34 10.72
C TYR A 236 23.67 5.49 9.78
N ASN A 237 24.03 6.73 9.42
CA ASN A 237 25.15 6.98 8.50
C ASN A 237 26.50 6.52 9.08
N LYS A 238 26.70 6.59 10.40
CA LYS A 238 27.89 6.04 11.05
C LYS A 238 27.91 4.51 11.07
N ALA A 239 26.74 3.88 11.23
CA ALA A 239 26.65 2.42 11.22
C ALA A 239 26.92 1.85 9.83
N ILE A 240 26.32 2.45 8.79
CA ILE A 240 26.42 1.96 7.41
C ILE A 240 27.83 2.11 6.80
N VAL A 241 28.60 3.09 7.27
CA VAL A 241 29.99 3.37 6.86
C VAL A 241 31.01 2.77 7.84
N SER A 242 30.56 2.08 8.90
CA SER A 242 31.46 1.52 9.90
C SER A 242 32.34 0.42 9.29
N PRO A 243 33.67 0.49 9.43
CA PRO A 243 34.58 -0.55 8.95
C PRO A 243 34.61 -1.78 9.87
N SER A 244 33.72 -1.84 10.87
CA SER A 244 33.75 -2.92 11.85
C SER A 244 33.25 -4.22 11.23
N THR A 245 33.88 -5.32 11.64
CA THR A 245 33.74 -6.66 11.06
C THR A 245 32.91 -7.62 11.90
N ASN A 246 32.62 -7.23 13.15
CA ASN A 246 31.83 -8.02 14.09
C ASN A 246 30.41 -8.31 13.54
N PRO A 247 29.86 -9.51 13.74
CA PRO A 247 28.49 -9.82 13.33
C PRO A 247 27.48 -8.89 14.02
N PHE A 248 26.46 -8.44 13.27
CA PHE A 248 25.41 -7.59 13.81
C PHE A 248 24.42 -8.42 14.64
N THR A 249 24.74 -8.59 15.92
CA THR A 249 23.95 -9.42 16.84
C THR A 249 22.63 -8.75 17.24
N LYS A 250 21.69 -9.53 17.80
CA LYS A 250 20.46 -8.99 18.38
C LYS A 250 20.72 -7.94 19.47
N ARG A 251 21.80 -8.09 20.25
CA ARG A 251 22.20 -7.11 21.27
C ARG A 251 22.72 -5.82 20.64
N ALA A 252 23.52 -5.93 19.57
CA ALA A 252 23.95 -4.79 18.77
C ALA A 252 22.75 -4.05 18.16
N TRP A 253 21.75 -4.77 17.63
CA TRP A 253 20.50 -4.18 17.16
C TRP A 253 19.78 -3.39 18.25
N ILE A 254 19.62 -3.95 19.45
CA ILE A 254 18.94 -3.26 20.55
C ILE A 254 19.66 -1.95 20.90
N GLY A 255 20.99 -1.98 21.01
CA GLY A 255 21.79 -0.79 21.28
C GLY A 255 21.69 0.26 20.17
N PHE A 256 21.78 -0.16 18.91
CA PHE A 256 21.63 0.70 17.74
C PHE A 256 20.23 1.32 17.66
N ARG A 257 19.19 0.49 17.80
CA ARG A 257 17.77 0.88 17.77
C ARG A 257 17.47 1.93 18.83
N ASN A 258 17.95 1.73 20.07
CA ASN A 258 17.70 2.66 21.17
C ASN A 258 18.39 4.01 20.96
N LYS A 259 19.49 4.07 20.19
CA LYS A 259 20.13 5.32 19.77
C LYS A 259 19.44 5.96 18.56
N LEU A 260 18.98 5.14 17.61
CA LEU A 260 18.35 5.61 16.38
C LEU A 260 16.95 6.19 16.64
N ILE A 261 16.15 5.61 17.54
CA ILE A 261 14.77 6.05 17.77
C ILE A 261 14.69 7.53 18.20
N PRO A 262 15.44 8.01 19.22
CA PRO A 262 15.40 9.41 19.62
C PRO A 262 15.81 10.37 18.50
N GLU A 263 16.89 10.04 17.77
CA GLU A 263 17.37 10.85 16.65
C GLU A 263 16.35 10.89 15.50
N TYR A 264 15.75 9.74 15.19
CA TYR A 264 14.68 9.65 14.20
C TYR A 264 13.48 10.53 14.58
N MET A 265 13.05 10.49 15.85
CA MET A 265 11.94 11.32 16.33
C MET A 265 12.26 12.81 16.21
N GLN A 266 13.50 13.21 16.52
CA GLN A 266 13.95 14.60 16.37
C GLN A 266 13.91 15.06 14.90
N ILE A 267 14.43 14.25 13.97
CA ILE A 267 14.42 14.60 12.54
C ILE A 267 12.99 14.57 11.99
N ALA A 268 12.17 13.60 12.39
CA ALA A 268 10.76 13.55 12.01
C ALA A 268 10.01 14.81 12.47
N ALA A 269 10.23 15.25 13.71
CA ALA A 269 9.67 16.49 14.25
C ALA A 269 10.14 17.72 13.45
N MET A 270 11.43 17.83 13.14
CA MET A 270 11.97 18.90 12.30
C MET A 270 11.32 18.95 10.91
N LEU A 271 11.14 17.78 10.27
CA LEU A 271 10.50 17.70 8.95
C LEU A 271 9.01 18.06 9.01
N ARG A 272 8.31 17.70 10.09
CA ARG A 272 6.93 18.18 10.33
C ARG A 272 6.90 19.70 10.43
N SER A 273 7.78 20.32 11.22
CA SER A 273 7.84 21.79 11.34
C SER A 273 8.15 22.48 10.00
N LYS A 274 9.04 21.90 9.18
CA LYS A 274 9.30 22.40 7.81
C LYS A 274 8.05 22.32 6.92
N ARG A 275 7.31 21.20 6.98
CA ARG A 275 6.03 21.05 6.26
C ARG A 275 5.01 22.08 6.75
N GLN A 276 4.89 22.30 8.07
CA GLN A 276 4.01 23.32 8.64
C GLN A 276 4.35 24.73 8.12
N GLU A 277 5.64 25.07 7.98
CA GLU A 277 6.04 26.38 7.44
C GLU A 277 5.57 26.57 6.00
N ILE A 278 5.75 25.55 5.16
CA ILE A 278 5.31 25.57 3.75
C ILE A 278 3.78 25.69 3.68
N GLU A 279 3.07 24.96 4.54
CA GLU A 279 1.61 24.92 4.57
C GLU A 279 0.97 26.10 5.34
N ARG A 280 1.76 26.96 5.99
CA ARG A 280 1.27 28.09 6.81
C ARG A 280 0.38 29.06 6.02
N ARG A 281 0.66 29.23 4.73
CA ARG A 281 -0.08 30.12 3.83
C ARG A 281 -1.30 29.46 3.19
N MET A 282 -1.57 28.19 3.46
CA MET A 282 -2.77 27.53 2.94
C MET A 282 -4.02 28.19 3.50
N GLU A 283 -5.02 28.41 2.65
CA GLU A 283 -6.36 28.75 3.11
C GLU A 283 -6.87 27.64 4.06
N VAL A 284 -7.63 28.03 5.08
CA VAL A 284 -8.02 27.14 6.19
C VAL A 284 -8.73 25.88 5.69
N ASP A 285 -9.62 26.04 4.72
CA ASP A 285 -10.35 24.95 4.09
C ASP A 285 -9.45 24.01 3.26
N VAL A 286 -8.45 24.55 2.54
CA VAL A 286 -7.43 23.74 1.84
C VAL A 286 -6.63 22.92 2.86
N ALA A 287 -6.27 23.52 3.99
CA ALA A 287 -5.58 22.83 5.07
C ALA A 287 -6.45 21.70 5.66
N ILE A 288 -7.74 21.95 5.93
CA ILE A 288 -8.68 20.93 6.43
C ILE A 288 -8.77 19.75 5.45
N GLN A 289 -9.00 20.02 4.14
CA GLN A 289 -9.07 18.94 3.15
C GLN A 289 -7.76 18.16 3.04
N THR A 290 -6.62 18.84 3.17
CA THR A 290 -5.29 18.21 3.20
C THR A 290 -5.15 17.28 4.42
N ARG A 291 -5.57 17.72 5.60
CA ARG A 291 -5.56 16.90 6.83
C ARG A 291 -6.49 15.69 6.74
N GLN A 292 -7.69 15.87 6.19
CA GLN A 292 -8.61 14.76 5.90
C GLN A 292 -7.96 13.72 4.98
N MET A 293 -7.24 14.17 3.95
CA MET A 293 -6.52 13.25 3.07
C MET A 293 -5.34 12.55 3.76
N ASP A 294 -4.62 13.23 4.65
CA ASP A 294 -3.56 12.61 5.46
C ASP A 294 -4.15 11.46 6.32
N ILE A 295 -5.34 11.65 6.92
CA ILE A 295 -6.08 10.61 7.66
C ILE A 295 -6.48 9.46 6.73
N VAL A 296 -7.06 9.76 5.56
CA VAL A 296 -7.44 8.73 4.57
C VAL A 296 -6.24 7.87 4.19
N LYS A 297 -5.10 8.50 3.86
CA LYS A 297 -3.84 7.80 3.52
C LYS A 297 -3.35 6.91 4.67
N MET A 298 -3.46 7.40 5.90
CA MET A 298 -3.14 6.62 7.10
C MET A 298 -4.07 5.41 7.22
N ILE A 299 -5.38 5.60 7.22
CA ILE A 299 -6.39 4.56 7.41
C ILE A 299 -6.36 3.49 6.31
N PHE A 300 -6.19 3.88 5.05
CA PHE A 300 -5.95 2.93 3.95
C PHE A 300 -4.81 1.96 4.26
N THR A 301 -3.83 2.42 5.01
CA THR A 301 -2.71 1.59 5.45
C THR A 301 -3.07 0.73 6.65
N LEU A 302 -3.77 1.29 7.64
CA LEU A 302 -4.16 0.56 8.85
C LEU A 302 -5.12 -0.62 8.54
N LEU A 303 -6.02 -0.42 7.58
CA LEU A 303 -7.13 -1.35 7.29
C LEU A 303 -6.88 -2.33 6.16
N ARG A 304 -5.73 -2.23 5.47
CA ARG A 304 -5.32 -3.24 4.49
C ARG A 304 -5.49 -4.67 5.02
N PRO A 305 -5.25 -5.02 6.31
CA PRO A 305 -5.50 -6.37 6.80
C PRO A 305 -6.98 -6.78 6.91
N GLU A 306 -7.89 -5.84 7.17
CA GLU A 306 -9.32 -6.08 7.47
C GLU A 306 -10.18 -6.15 6.20
N MET A 307 -9.99 -5.21 5.27
CA MET A 307 -10.66 -5.13 3.96
C MET A 307 -10.53 -6.41 3.13
N GLU A 308 -9.47 -7.16 3.41
CA GLU A 308 -9.04 -8.31 2.63
C GLU A 308 -9.64 -9.63 3.13
N ARG A 309 -10.20 -9.68 4.35
CA ARG A 309 -10.93 -10.85 4.86
C ARG A 309 -12.32 -10.99 4.23
N GLN A 310 -12.95 -9.87 3.90
CA GLN A 310 -14.31 -9.84 3.34
C GLN A 310 -14.33 -10.13 1.82
N GLN A 311 -13.29 -9.68 1.09
CA GLN A 311 -13.13 -10.01 -0.34
C GLN A 311 -13.04 -11.52 -0.59
N GLU A 312 -12.51 -12.29 0.36
CA GLU A 312 -12.37 -13.73 0.18
C GLU A 312 -13.69 -14.47 0.37
N ASN A 313 -14.54 -14.01 1.29
CA ASN A 313 -15.91 -14.53 1.40
C ASN A 313 -16.74 -14.25 0.15
N HIS A 314 -16.52 -13.11 -0.50
CA HIS A 314 -17.21 -12.73 -1.74
C HIS A 314 -16.65 -13.44 -2.99
N VAL A 315 -15.34 -13.73 -3.05
CA VAL A 315 -14.77 -14.53 -4.16
C VAL A 315 -15.15 -16.00 -4.02
N GLN A 316 -15.24 -16.54 -2.80
CA GLN A 316 -15.76 -17.89 -2.56
C GLN A 316 -17.26 -18.03 -2.90
N SER A 317 -18.08 -16.99 -2.67
CA SER A 317 -19.51 -17.05 -3.04
C SER A 317 -19.74 -16.90 -4.55
N VAL A 318 -18.93 -16.10 -5.25
CA VAL A 318 -19.02 -15.91 -6.71
C VAL A 318 -18.42 -17.09 -7.48
N ALA A 319 -17.38 -17.74 -6.96
CA ALA A 319 -16.80 -18.94 -7.58
C ALA A 319 -17.77 -20.14 -7.56
N ASN A 320 -18.69 -20.19 -6.60
CA ASN A 320 -19.72 -21.23 -6.55
C ASN A 320 -20.93 -20.98 -7.47
N ASN A 321 -21.08 -19.75 -8.00
CA ASN A 321 -22.29 -19.35 -8.75
C ASN A 321 -22.07 -19.08 -10.24
N ASN A 322 -20.82 -19.05 -10.75
CA ASN A 322 -20.53 -18.74 -12.14
C ASN A 322 -19.72 -19.85 -12.85
N MET A 323 -20.34 -21.00 -13.08
CA MET A 323 -20.14 -21.70 -14.36
C MET A 323 -21.12 -21.07 -15.35
N GLU A 324 -20.62 -20.67 -16.52
CA GLU A 324 -21.36 -20.06 -17.64
C GLU A 324 -21.61 -18.53 -17.60
N LYS A 325 -20.63 -17.76 -18.10
CA LYS A 325 -20.73 -17.02 -19.39
C LYS A 325 -19.61 -16.00 -19.50
N SER A 326 -18.95 -16.03 -20.66
CA SER A 326 -18.00 -15.03 -21.13
C SER A 326 -18.70 -13.74 -21.51
N SER A 327 -18.21 -12.59 -21.05
CA SER A 327 -18.42 -11.32 -21.74
C SER A 327 -17.31 -10.31 -21.41
N ASN A 328 -16.65 -9.87 -22.48
CA ASN A 328 -15.78 -8.71 -22.56
C ASN A 328 -16.52 -7.42 -22.20
N SER A 329 -16.03 -6.67 -21.20
CA SER A 329 -16.12 -5.21 -21.17
C SER A 329 -15.25 -4.59 -20.06
N SER A 330 -14.36 -3.69 -20.48
CA SER A 330 -13.87 -2.51 -19.76
C SER A 330 -13.03 -2.72 -18.49
N SER A 331 -11.70 -2.76 -18.65
CA SER A 331 -10.71 -2.67 -17.57
C SER A 331 -10.89 -1.44 -16.66
N ASN A 332 -11.40 -0.33 -17.19
CA ASN A 332 -11.72 0.88 -16.43
C ASN A 332 -13.01 0.73 -15.59
N TYR A 333 -13.95 -0.10 -16.04
CA TYR A 333 -15.14 -0.45 -15.28
C TYR A 333 -14.77 -1.40 -14.14
N ASN A 334 -13.84 -2.34 -14.35
CA ASN A 334 -13.37 -3.23 -13.30
C ASN A 334 -12.49 -2.54 -12.22
N SER A 335 -11.75 -1.49 -12.55
CA SER A 335 -11.02 -0.65 -11.57
C SER A 335 -11.97 0.26 -10.79
N ILE A 336 -12.97 0.85 -11.44
CA ILE A 336 -14.04 1.64 -10.79
C ILE A 336 -14.91 0.73 -9.91
N VAL A 337 -15.30 -0.46 -10.38
CA VAL A 337 -16.02 -1.48 -9.60
C VAL A 337 -15.16 -2.00 -8.44
N ARG A 338 -13.85 -2.16 -8.61
CA ARG A 338 -12.93 -2.51 -7.51
C ARG A 338 -12.82 -1.39 -6.48
N MET A 339 -12.63 -0.13 -6.88
CA MET A 339 -12.63 1.01 -5.95
C MET A 339 -13.99 1.16 -5.26
N ASN A 340 -15.10 1.03 -5.99
CA ASN A 340 -16.45 1.02 -5.43
C ASN A 340 -16.63 -0.13 -4.42
N SER A 341 -16.12 -1.34 -4.70
CA SER A 341 -16.14 -2.47 -3.75
C SER A 341 -15.23 -2.27 -2.51
N ILE A 342 -14.14 -1.52 -2.67
CA ILE A 342 -13.24 -1.11 -1.58
C ILE A 342 -13.96 -0.10 -0.67
N PHE A 343 -14.69 0.85 -1.24
CA PHE A 343 -15.52 1.76 -0.46
C PHE A 343 -16.70 1.00 0.19
N GLU A 344 -17.40 0.13 -0.51
CA GLU A 344 -18.60 -0.55 0.01
C GLU A 344 -18.35 -1.51 1.19
N SER A 345 -17.14 -2.02 1.39
CA SER A 345 -16.81 -3.01 2.43
C SER A 345 -15.91 -2.52 3.57
N SER A 346 -15.45 -1.25 3.55
CA SER A 346 -14.42 -0.78 4.49
C SER A 346 -14.85 0.45 5.29
N MET A 347 -14.29 0.61 6.49
CA MET A 347 -14.39 1.79 7.37
C MET A 347 -14.33 3.12 6.60
N ILE A 348 -13.65 3.14 5.45
CA ILE A 348 -13.45 4.28 4.57
C ILE A 348 -14.77 4.87 4.06
N LYS A 349 -15.80 4.07 3.72
CA LYS A 349 -17.10 4.61 3.29
C LYS A 349 -17.81 5.39 4.40
N PHE A 350 -17.52 5.05 5.66
CA PHE A 350 -18.12 5.70 6.82
C PHE A 350 -17.35 6.97 7.24
N LEU A 351 -16.08 7.11 6.86
CA LEU A 351 -15.25 8.26 7.25
C LEU A 351 -15.86 9.62 6.92
N PRO A 352 -16.43 9.88 5.71
CA PRO A 352 -17.05 11.16 5.42
C PRO A 352 -18.22 11.53 6.32
N TRP A 353 -18.72 10.59 7.12
CA TRP A 353 -19.87 10.73 8.02
C TRP A 353 -19.45 10.73 9.49
N CYS A 354 -18.16 10.51 9.77
CA CYS A 354 -17.58 10.52 11.11
C CYS A 354 -17.35 11.97 11.57
N PRO A 355 -17.86 12.39 12.75
CA PRO A 355 -17.64 13.73 13.27
C PRO A 355 -16.16 14.10 13.36
N SER A 356 -15.31 13.21 13.87
CA SER A 356 -13.87 13.45 14.02
C SER A 356 -13.10 13.44 12.70
N PHE A 357 -13.72 12.98 11.62
CA PHE A 357 -13.15 13.12 10.27
C PHE A 357 -13.56 14.44 9.62
N ARG A 358 -14.83 14.85 9.79
CA ARG A 358 -15.34 16.11 9.25
C ARG A 358 -14.70 17.32 9.90
N ASN A 359 -14.58 17.27 11.23
CA ASN A 359 -13.92 18.28 12.02
C ASN A 359 -12.85 17.61 12.91
N PRO A 360 -11.68 17.32 12.34
CA PRO A 360 -10.60 16.72 13.11
C PRO A 360 -10.16 17.58 14.30
N PRO A 361 -9.76 16.97 15.43
CA PRO A 361 -9.25 17.69 16.58
C PRO A 361 -7.90 18.35 16.24
N PHE A 362 -7.95 19.61 15.81
CA PHE A 362 -6.75 20.36 15.44
C PHE A 362 -6.01 20.88 16.66
N THR A 363 -4.68 20.78 16.65
CA THR A 363 -3.83 21.35 17.69
C THR A 363 -3.98 22.87 17.68
N ASN A 364 -4.38 23.44 18.82
CA ASN A 364 -4.72 24.87 18.97
C ASN A 364 -5.83 25.35 18.01
N GLN A 365 -6.73 24.46 17.58
CA GLN A 365 -7.81 24.77 16.64
C GLN A 365 -7.35 25.25 15.25
N ASP A 366 -6.07 25.04 14.88
CA ASP A 366 -5.55 25.41 13.56
C ASP A 366 -5.19 24.16 12.72
N PRO A 367 -5.85 23.91 11.57
CA PRO A 367 -5.56 22.77 10.69
C PRO A 367 -4.18 22.79 10.05
N ARG A 368 -3.46 23.92 10.10
CA ARG A 368 -2.07 24.04 9.63
C ARG A 368 -1.10 23.45 10.65
N ASN A 369 -1.54 23.22 11.88
CA ASN A 369 -0.74 22.50 12.87
C ASN A 369 -0.85 20.99 12.61
N LEU A 370 0.29 20.38 12.26
CA LEU A 370 0.33 18.95 11.99
C LEU A 370 0.28 18.15 13.29
N TRP A 371 -0.47 17.05 13.26
CA TRP A 371 -0.44 16.06 14.31
C TRP A 371 0.91 15.36 14.35
N ASP A 372 1.30 14.93 15.56
CA ASP A 372 2.34 13.94 15.69
C ASP A 372 1.81 12.52 15.46
N ASP A 373 2.74 11.60 15.20
CA ASP A 373 2.41 10.22 14.89
C ASP A 373 1.76 9.52 16.11
N ASP A 374 2.07 9.96 17.34
CA ASP A 374 1.54 9.37 18.56
C ASP A 374 0.05 9.72 18.72
N PHE A 375 -0.32 11.01 18.64
CA PHE A 375 -1.71 11.47 18.67
C PHE A 375 -2.59 10.80 17.62
N LEU A 376 -2.07 10.68 16.38
CA LEU A 376 -2.78 9.99 15.31
C LEU A 376 -3.10 8.55 15.70
N MET A 377 -2.10 7.82 16.20
CA MET A 377 -2.22 6.39 16.44
C MET A 377 -2.94 6.03 17.75
N SER A 378 -2.73 6.81 18.82
CA SER A 378 -3.28 6.52 20.15
C SER A 378 -4.69 7.09 20.34
N THR A 379 -5.05 8.14 19.60
CA THR A 379 -6.25 8.93 19.89
C THR A 379 -7.19 9.00 18.69
N LEU A 380 -6.76 9.65 17.60
CA LEU A 380 -7.66 9.93 16.47
C LEU A 380 -8.13 8.66 15.76
N ILE A 381 -7.22 7.72 15.51
CA ILE A 381 -7.54 6.48 14.80
C ILE A 381 -8.49 5.58 15.60
N PRO A 382 -8.27 5.30 16.90
CA PRO A 382 -9.24 4.58 17.73
C PRO A 382 -10.62 5.26 17.75
N GLN A 383 -10.67 6.57 17.94
CA GLN A 383 -11.92 7.32 17.94
C GLN A 383 -12.69 7.17 16.62
N LEU A 384 -12.00 7.28 15.47
CA LEU A 384 -12.62 7.05 14.16
C LEU A 384 -13.16 5.63 14.02
N ARG A 385 -12.49 4.62 14.60
CA ARG A 385 -12.98 3.23 14.58
C ARG A 385 -14.28 3.08 15.36
N GLU A 386 -14.37 3.70 16.53
CA GLU A 386 -15.59 3.71 17.35
C GLU A 386 -16.73 4.43 16.63
N GLU A 387 -16.48 5.60 16.03
CA GLU A 387 -17.47 6.34 15.26
C GLU A 387 -18.01 5.51 14.08
N VAL A 388 -17.12 4.83 13.36
CA VAL A 388 -17.51 3.93 12.26
C VAL A 388 -18.37 2.78 12.77
N GLU A 389 -17.99 2.17 13.89
CA GLU A 389 -18.74 1.03 14.44
C GLU A 389 -20.13 1.48 14.93
N CYS A 390 -20.22 2.68 15.51
CA CYS A 390 -21.50 3.29 15.87
C CYS A 390 -22.40 3.50 14.64
N LEU A 391 -21.86 4.03 13.53
CA LEU A 391 -22.60 4.22 12.28
C LEU A 391 -23.07 2.90 11.65
N LYS A 392 -22.35 1.79 11.83
CA LYS A 392 -22.80 0.47 11.39
C LYS A 392 -23.97 -0.05 12.22
N ASN A 393 -23.87 0.09 13.54
CA ASN A 393 -24.82 -0.48 14.49
C ASN A 393 -26.11 0.35 14.59
N ASN A 394 -26.05 1.65 14.29
CA ASN A 394 -27.17 2.59 14.38
C ASN A 394 -27.41 3.26 13.01
N PRO A 395 -28.09 2.59 12.06
CA PRO A 395 -28.32 3.14 10.74
C PRO A 395 -29.24 4.37 10.78
N ALA A 396 -28.78 5.47 10.18
CA ALA A 396 -29.55 6.71 10.13
C ALA A 396 -30.80 6.57 9.21
N PRO A 397 -31.89 7.32 9.47
CA PRO A 397 -33.09 7.29 8.64
C PRO A 397 -32.83 7.66 7.18
N LEU A 398 -33.54 7.03 6.23
CA LEU A 398 -33.39 7.29 4.78
C LEU A 398 -33.73 8.73 4.36
N THR A 399 -34.42 9.49 5.20
CA THR A 399 -34.70 10.92 5.01
C THR A 399 -33.47 11.81 5.24
N THR A 400 -32.45 11.29 5.93
CA THR A 400 -31.17 11.97 6.15
C THR A 400 -30.20 11.70 5.01
N LEU A 401 -29.25 12.62 4.78
CA LEU A 401 -28.21 12.45 3.77
C LEU A 401 -27.35 11.20 4.05
N CYS A 402 -26.96 11.02 5.32
CA CYS A 402 -26.20 9.86 5.79
C CYS A 402 -26.97 8.54 5.56
N GLY A 403 -28.24 8.47 5.94
CA GLY A 403 -29.06 7.26 5.78
C GLY A 403 -29.29 6.88 4.31
N ALA A 404 -29.65 7.85 3.48
CA ALA A 404 -29.84 7.61 2.04
C ALA A 404 -28.56 7.14 1.34
N PHE A 405 -27.40 7.67 1.75
CA PHE A 405 -26.11 7.34 1.17
C PHE A 405 -25.54 6.00 1.68
N LEU A 406 -25.49 5.79 2.99
CA LEU A 406 -24.87 4.60 3.59
C LEU A 406 -25.74 3.35 3.49
N HIS A 407 -27.05 3.49 3.74
CA HIS A 407 -27.96 2.36 3.96
C HIS A 407 -29.03 2.20 2.88
N GLY A 408 -29.38 3.29 2.17
CA GLY A 408 -30.43 3.25 1.15
C GLY A 408 -30.00 2.77 -0.24
N GLY A 409 -28.70 2.77 -0.56
CA GLY A 409 -28.21 2.52 -1.92
C GLY A 409 -28.73 3.55 -2.93
N LEU A 410 -29.11 4.74 -2.47
CA LEU A 410 -29.77 5.77 -3.28
C LEU A 410 -28.80 6.81 -3.86
N ASN A 411 -27.48 6.60 -3.69
CA ASN A 411 -26.42 7.52 -4.12
C ASN A 411 -26.52 7.96 -5.59
N ASN A 412 -26.89 7.04 -6.48
CA ASN A 412 -27.00 7.26 -7.92
C ASN A 412 -28.39 7.71 -8.37
N LYS A 413 -29.41 7.67 -7.48
CA LYS A 413 -30.76 8.13 -7.82
C LYS A 413 -30.83 9.65 -7.70
N ARG A 414 -31.58 10.27 -8.62
CA ARG A 414 -31.84 11.72 -8.60
C ARG A 414 -32.91 12.08 -7.58
N ILE A 415 -32.53 12.06 -6.30
CA ILE A 415 -33.41 12.35 -5.16
C ILE A 415 -32.89 13.48 -4.26
N TYR A 416 -31.73 14.06 -4.61
CA TYR A 416 -31.06 15.09 -3.82
C TYR A 416 -31.37 16.48 -4.39
N LYS A 417 -31.65 17.45 -3.53
CA LYS A 417 -31.83 18.86 -3.88
C LYS A 417 -30.85 19.76 -3.15
N CYS A 418 -30.39 20.80 -3.83
CA CYS A 418 -29.60 21.87 -3.22
C CYS A 418 -30.53 22.82 -2.45
N LYS A 419 -30.33 22.96 -1.13
CA LYS A 419 -31.11 23.90 -0.30
C LYS A 419 -30.76 25.37 -0.61
N LEU A 420 -29.54 25.62 -1.08
CA LEU A 420 -29.02 26.98 -1.35
C LEU A 420 -29.60 27.61 -2.63
N CYS A 421 -30.21 26.83 -3.53
CA CYS A 421 -30.79 27.33 -4.77
C CYS A 421 -32.06 28.18 -4.59
N SER A 422 -32.61 28.26 -3.37
CA SER A 422 -33.88 28.90 -3.05
C SER A 422 -33.87 30.44 -3.08
N ARG A 423 -32.93 31.05 -3.81
CA ARG A 423 -32.90 32.50 -4.07
C ARG A 423 -33.03 32.88 -5.56
N HIS A 424 -33.07 31.94 -6.51
CA HIS A 424 -33.10 32.31 -7.95
C HIS A 424 -34.00 31.53 -8.93
N SER A 425 -34.74 30.47 -8.59
CA SER A 425 -35.90 30.03 -9.42
C SER A 425 -36.74 28.92 -8.76
N ASN A 426 -38.04 28.89 -9.07
CA ASN A 426 -39.04 27.96 -8.54
C ASN A 426 -38.96 26.51 -9.06
N LYS A 427 -37.86 26.09 -9.71
CA LYS A 427 -37.70 24.71 -10.22
C LYS A 427 -36.27 24.22 -10.02
N THR A 428 -35.89 23.91 -8.77
CA THR A 428 -34.63 23.22 -8.50
C THR A 428 -34.73 21.76 -8.99
N PRO A 429 -33.87 21.33 -9.93
CA PRO A 429 -33.91 19.96 -10.42
C PRO A 429 -33.41 19.01 -9.33
N PHE A 430 -33.84 17.75 -9.41
CA PHE A 430 -33.28 16.70 -8.58
C PHE A 430 -31.98 16.20 -9.19
N TYR A 431 -31.02 15.93 -8.32
CA TYR A 431 -29.67 15.50 -8.64
C TYR A 431 -29.37 14.17 -7.95
N SER A 432 -28.42 13.39 -8.48
CA SER A 432 -27.72 12.35 -7.71
C SER A 432 -26.77 12.97 -6.68
N PHE A 433 -26.25 12.15 -5.77
CA PHE A 433 -25.35 12.64 -4.72
C PHE A 433 -24.09 13.31 -5.29
N PHE A 434 -23.51 12.73 -6.34
CA PHE A 434 -22.35 13.32 -7.01
C PHE A 434 -22.71 14.60 -7.76
N GLU A 435 -23.83 14.62 -8.49
CA GLU A 435 -24.30 15.79 -9.23
C GLU A 435 -24.61 16.99 -8.33
N VAL A 436 -25.25 16.79 -7.17
CA VAL A 436 -25.57 17.89 -6.25
C VAL A 436 -24.30 18.50 -5.65
N ARG A 437 -23.29 17.67 -5.34
CA ARG A 437 -22.00 18.14 -4.83
C ARG A 437 -21.19 18.90 -5.90
N LEU A 438 -21.23 18.43 -7.16
CA LEU A 438 -20.67 19.15 -8.29
C LEU A 438 -21.37 20.49 -8.52
N HIS A 439 -22.70 20.51 -8.38
CA HIS A 439 -23.49 21.72 -8.48
C HIS A 439 -23.10 22.73 -7.40
N LEU A 440 -23.00 22.32 -6.13
CA LEU A 440 -22.58 23.18 -5.01
C LEU A 440 -21.20 23.82 -5.24
N THR A 441 -20.26 23.09 -5.85
CA THR A 441 -18.88 23.56 -6.05
C THR A 441 -18.67 24.37 -7.33
N ARG A 442 -19.39 24.08 -8.42
CA ARG A 442 -19.14 24.68 -9.75
C ARG A 442 -20.12 25.77 -10.17
N SER A 443 -21.34 25.75 -9.65
CA SER A 443 -22.40 26.69 -10.05
C SER A 443 -22.25 28.04 -9.32
N ASN A 444 -23.34 28.79 -9.23
CA ASN A 444 -23.40 30.10 -8.57
C ASN A 444 -23.06 30.06 -7.07
N HIS A 445 -23.04 28.88 -6.44
CA HIS A 445 -22.75 28.76 -5.01
C HIS A 445 -21.25 28.76 -4.67
N LYS A 446 -20.39 28.22 -5.55
CA LYS A 446 -18.92 28.11 -5.34
C LYS A 446 -18.53 27.64 -3.92
N VAL A 447 -19.29 26.69 -3.38
CA VAL A 447 -19.08 26.15 -2.02
C VAL A 447 -17.73 25.45 -1.96
N ARG A 448 -16.95 25.81 -0.95
CA ARG A 448 -15.59 25.28 -0.77
C ARG A 448 -15.58 24.03 0.13
N MET A 449 -16.38 24.04 1.19
CA MET A 449 -16.63 22.92 2.11
C MET A 449 -18.11 22.56 2.10
N ILE A 450 -18.45 21.37 1.62
CA ILE A 450 -19.83 20.90 1.56
C ILE A 450 -20.21 20.32 2.93
N ASP A 451 -21.33 20.80 3.47
CA ASP A 451 -22.00 20.25 4.65
C ASP A 451 -23.28 19.52 4.23
N ASP A 452 -23.68 18.53 5.01
CA ASP A 452 -24.92 17.78 4.83
C ASP A 452 -26.14 18.70 4.89
N GLU A 453 -26.08 19.76 5.69
CA GLU A 453 -27.17 20.71 5.82
C GLU A 453 -27.48 21.47 4.52
N MET A 454 -26.56 21.47 3.55
CA MET A 454 -26.74 22.11 2.24
C MET A 454 -27.58 21.27 1.27
N ILE A 455 -27.79 19.98 1.58
CA ILE A 455 -28.45 19.02 0.70
C ILE A 455 -29.72 18.50 1.39
N GLN A 456 -30.82 18.43 0.63
CA GLN A 456 -32.07 17.82 1.08
C GLN A 456 -32.32 16.53 0.30
N VAL A 457 -32.85 15.51 0.98
CA VAL A 457 -33.13 14.19 0.40
C VAL A 457 -34.63 13.92 0.35
N PHE A 458 -35.09 13.36 -0.77
CA PHE A 458 -36.47 12.93 -0.98
C PHE A 458 -36.50 11.43 -1.33
N PRO A 459 -36.36 10.52 -0.34
CA PRO A 459 -36.12 9.10 -0.59
C PRO A 459 -37.30 8.34 -1.21
N PHE A 460 -38.54 8.84 -1.02
CA PHE A 460 -39.78 8.23 -1.51
C PHE A 460 -40.27 8.84 -2.83
N LEU A 461 -39.37 9.41 -3.64
CA LEU A 461 -39.74 9.96 -4.94
C LEU A 461 -39.94 8.82 -5.95
N ASP A 462 -41.20 8.54 -6.28
CA ASP A 462 -41.55 7.57 -7.31
C ASP A 462 -40.96 7.97 -8.68
N ASN A 463 -40.41 7.01 -9.42
CA ASN A 463 -39.77 7.18 -10.73
C ASN A 463 -38.49 8.04 -10.77
N ALA A 464 -37.74 8.16 -9.67
CA ALA A 464 -36.44 8.85 -9.67
C ALA A 464 -35.44 8.22 -10.66
N SER A 465 -35.05 8.99 -11.69
CA SER A 465 -34.04 8.56 -12.66
C SER A 465 -32.65 8.38 -12.04
N THR A 466 -31.89 7.42 -12.55
CA THR A 466 -30.48 7.22 -12.17
C THR A 466 -29.57 8.14 -12.96
N SER A 467 -28.53 8.68 -12.33
CA SER A 467 -27.53 9.48 -13.05
C SER A 467 -26.73 8.63 -14.04
N GLN A 468 -26.42 9.22 -15.20
CA GLN A 468 -25.49 8.69 -16.20
C GLN A 468 -24.08 9.29 -16.05
N ILE A 469 -23.88 10.23 -15.13
CA ILE A 469 -22.58 10.86 -14.91
C ILE A 469 -21.74 9.95 -14.01
N ILE A 470 -20.65 9.44 -14.59
CA ILE A 470 -19.73 8.52 -13.91
C ILE A 470 -18.46 9.29 -13.49
N PRO A 471 -17.98 9.13 -12.25
CA PRO A 471 -16.67 9.64 -11.80
C PRO A 471 -15.55 9.18 -12.73
N ARG A 472 -14.68 10.09 -13.17
CA ARG A 472 -13.70 9.80 -14.24
C ARG A 472 -12.27 9.57 -13.73
N ASN A 473 -11.96 10.05 -12.53
CA ASN A 473 -10.64 9.94 -11.91
C ASN A 473 -10.74 9.64 -10.41
N LYS A 474 -9.60 9.38 -9.77
CA LYS A 474 -9.53 9.03 -8.34
C LYS A 474 -10.14 10.11 -7.45
N THR A 475 -9.87 11.37 -7.73
CA THR A 475 -10.39 12.48 -6.93
C THR A 475 -11.91 12.61 -7.06
N ASP A 476 -12.46 12.40 -8.27
CA ASP A 476 -13.90 12.33 -8.49
C ASP A 476 -14.52 11.16 -7.72
N LEU A 477 -13.83 10.01 -7.61
CA LEU A 477 -14.30 8.86 -6.83
C LEU A 477 -14.37 9.19 -5.34
N PHE A 478 -13.33 9.79 -4.76
CA PHE A 478 -13.37 10.27 -3.37
C PHE A 478 -14.47 11.32 -3.18
N PHE A 479 -14.60 12.25 -4.12
CA PHE A 479 -15.62 13.28 -4.05
C PHE A 479 -17.05 12.70 -4.14
N ALA A 480 -17.28 11.72 -5.01
CA ALA A 480 -18.53 10.98 -5.12
C ALA A 480 -18.81 10.11 -3.89
N ALA A 481 -17.76 9.65 -3.21
CA ALA A 481 -17.87 8.89 -1.96
C ALA A 481 -18.15 9.77 -0.72
N GLY A 482 -18.17 11.11 -0.88
CA GLY A 482 -18.52 12.04 0.20
C GLY A 482 -17.36 12.89 0.72
N PHE A 483 -16.12 12.62 0.29
CA PHE A 483 -14.94 13.34 0.76
C PHE A 483 -14.84 14.75 0.16
N ASN A 484 -14.59 15.75 0.99
CA ASN A 484 -14.30 17.11 0.54
C ASN A 484 -12.85 17.18 0.08
N CYS A 485 -12.59 16.90 -1.20
CA CYS A 485 -11.26 16.94 -1.81
C CYS A 485 -11.18 17.83 -3.06
N ASN A 486 -12.20 18.66 -3.30
CA ASN A 486 -12.35 19.53 -4.46
C ASN A 486 -11.28 20.63 -4.57
N LEU A 487 -10.67 21.04 -3.44
CA LEU A 487 -9.65 22.10 -3.40
C LEU A 487 -8.23 21.54 -3.55
N ILE A 488 -8.03 20.29 -3.15
CA ILE A 488 -6.73 19.62 -3.15
C ILE A 488 -6.50 18.78 -4.41
N CYS A 489 -7.42 18.77 -5.38
CA CYS A 489 -7.30 18.00 -6.63
C CYS A 489 -5.94 18.18 -7.32
N LYS A 490 -5.35 19.37 -7.30
CA LYS A 490 -4.03 19.67 -7.90
C LYS A 490 -2.82 19.33 -7.01
N LEU A 491 -3.04 19.17 -5.71
CA LEU A 491 -2.03 18.82 -4.71
C LEU A 491 -1.91 17.30 -4.49
N LEU A 492 -2.78 16.52 -5.15
CA LEU A 492 -2.84 15.06 -5.07
C LEU A 492 -2.13 14.36 -6.24
N TYR A 493 -1.62 15.12 -7.21
CA TYR A 493 -0.82 14.65 -8.34
C TYR A 493 0.67 14.75 -8.02
#